data_AF-A0A6I5CGC6-F1
#
_entry.id   AF-A0A6I5CGC6-F1
#
_cell.length_a   1.000
_cell.length_b   1.000
_cell.length_c   1.000
_cell.angle_alpha   90.00
_cell.angle_beta   90.00
_cell.angle_gamma   90.00
#
_symmetry.space_group_name_H-M   'P 1'
#
loop_
_entity.id
_entity.type
_entity.pdbx_description
1 polymer ?
#
loop_
_entity_poly.entity_id
_entity_poly.type
_entity_poly.pdbx_seq_one_letter_code
_entity_poly.pdbx_strand_id
1 'polypeptide(L)' 'WIDTGEDAVALSGRALEHGLRLTPGPAFSPHHSHRGHVRLPVWHPHRTLLEVARTLATLTEPREPREA' A
#
# COMPACT_ATOMS: atom_id res chain seq x y z
N TRP A 1 3.66 -8.95 0.95
CA TRP A 1 3.67 -7.62 1.57
C TRP A 1 4.46 -6.69 0.67
N ILE A 2 3.96 -5.49 0.40
CA ILE A 2 4.64 -4.50 -0.44
C ILE A 2 5.07 -3.34 0.44
N ASP A 3 6.35 -2.98 0.34
CA ASP A 3 6.90 -1.73 0.88
C ASP A 3 6.41 -0.55 0.03
N THR A 4 5.66 0.36 0.65
CA THR A 4 5.10 1.57 0.02
C THR A 4 6.04 2.76 0.12
N GLY A 5 7.13 2.67 0.89
CA GLY A 5 8.07 3.78 1.09
C GLY A 5 7.56 4.92 1.98
N GLU A 6 6.32 4.83 2.47
CA GLU A 6 5.65 5.83 3.32
C GLU A 6 4.73 5.17 4.35
N ASP A 7 4.14 5.94 5.26
CA ASP A 7 3.21 5.40 6.26
C ASP A 7 1.95 4.80 5.59
N ALA A 8 1.84 3.48 5.66
CA ALA A 8 0.78 2.70 5.04
C ALA A 8 -0.61 2.97 5.64
N VAL A 9 -0.71 3.47 6.88
CA VAL A 9 -1.99 3.86 7.48
C VAL A 9 -2.50 5.13 6.81
N ALA A 10 -1.62 6.13 6.63
CA ALA A 10 -1.96 7.35 5.90
C ALA A 10 -2.33 7.05 4.44
N LEU A 11 -1.56 6.21 3.74
CA LEU A 11 -1.88 5.76 2.38
C LEU A 11 -3.24 5.03 2.33
N SER A 12 -3.54 4.19 3.33
CA SER A 12 -4.84 3.49 3.39
C SER A 12 -6.01 4.46 3.54
N GLY A 13 -5.82 5.57 4.27
CA GLY A 13 -6.79 6.66 4.36
C GLY A 13 -7.07 7.30 3.00
N ARG A 14 -6.01 7.71 2.28
CA ARG A 14 -6.14 8.29 0.92
C ARG A 14 -6.78 7.30 -0.06
N ALA A 15 -6.36 6.03 -0.04
CA ALA A 15 -6.89 5.00 -0.92
C ALA A 15 -8.40 4.76 -0.72
N LEU A 16 -8.91 4.90 0.51
CA LEU A 16 -10.32 4.75 0.82
C LEU A 16 -11.19 5.79 0.11
N GLU A 17 -10.69 7.02 -0.05
CA GLU A 17 -11.37 8.10 -0.78
C GLU A 17 -11.56 7.76 -2.27
N HIS A 18 -10.74 6.84 -2.80
CA HIS A 18 -10.83 6.30 -4.15
C HIS A 18 -11.54 4.93 -4.22
N GLY A 19 -12.20 4.50 -3.14
CA GLY A 19 -12.92 3.22 -3.07
C GLY A 19 -12.02 2.00 -2.92
N LEU A 20 -10.73 2.19 -2.64
CA LEU A 20 -9.77 1.10 -2.45
C LEU A 20 -9.61 0.76 -0.97
N ARG A 21 -9.71 -0.52 -0.64
CA ARG A 21 -9.44 -1.02 0.72
C ARG A 21 -8.07 -1.67 0.77
N LEU A 22 -7.16 -1.03 1.50
CA LEU A 22 -5.85 -1.58 1.81
C LEU A 22 -5.82 -2.09 3.25
N THR A 23 -5.00 -3.09 3.52
CA THR A 23 -4.71 -3.51 4.90
C THR A 23 -3.27 -3.13 5.24
N PRO A 24 -3.06 -2.10 6.08
CA PRO A 24 -1.72 -1.63 6.42
C PRO A 24 -1.02 -2.60 7.39
N GLY A 25 0.31 -2.66 7.31
CA GLY A 25 1.19 -3.52 8.11
C GLY A 25 0.93 -3.49 9.61
N PRO A 26 0.74 -2.30 10.22
CA PRO A 26 0.42 -2.18 11.63
C PRO A 26 -0.82 -2.95 12.09
N ALA A 27 -1.76 -3.29 11.19
CA ALA A 27 -2.96 -4.08 11.53
C ALA A 27 -2.65 -5.56 11.82
N PHE A 28 -1.45 -6.05 11.47
CA PHE A 28 -1.01 -7.43 11.70
C PHE A 28 0.14 -7.53 12.70
N SER A 29 0.49 -6.44 13.36
CA SER A 29 1.57 -6.40 14.33
C SER A 29 1.05 -5.89 15.68
N PRO A 30 1.17 -6.68 16.76
CA PRO A 30 0.87 -6.20 18.12
C PRO A 30 1.69 -4.97 18.54
N HIS A 31 2.85 -4.77 17.91
CA HIS A 31 3.76 -3.66 18.16
C HIS A 31 3.70 -2.59 17.05
N HIS A 32 2.67 -2.61 16.21
CA HIS A 32 2.49 -1.67 15.10
C HIS A 32 3.71 -1.54 14.16
N SER A 33 4.46 -2.64 14.00
CA SER A 33 5.59 -2.72 13.06
C SER A 33 5.11 -2.74 11.60
N HIS A 34 6.06 -2.71 10.64
CA HIS A 34 5.77 -2.72 9.21
C HIS A 34 4.94 -1.50 8.73
N ARG A 35 5.15 -0.33 9.35
CA ARG A 35 4.47 0.93 9.00
C ARG A 35 4.57 1.26 7.52
N GLY A 36 5.67 0.90 6.86
CA GLY A 36 5.86 1.13 5.44
C GLY A 36 5.23 0.09 4.52
N HIS A 37 4.38 -0.83 5.00
CA HIS A 37 3.96 -1.97 4.17
C HIS A 37 2.44 -2.14 4.09
N VAL A 38 1.96 -2.61 2.93
CA VAL A 38 0.58 -3.06 2.71
C VAL A 38 0.49 -4.53 2.30
N ARG A 39 -0.61 -5.18 2.66
CA ARG A 39 -0.90 -6.54 2.19
C ARG A 39 -1.63 -6.50 0.85
N LEU A 40 -1.08 -7.19 -0.16
CA LEU A 40 -1.79 -7.39 -1.43
C LEU A 40 -2.64 -8.67 -1.39
N PRO A 41 -3.92 -8.60 -1.81
CA PRO A 41 -4.75 -9.77 -2.00
C PRO A 41 -4.49 -10.42 -3.37
N VAL A 42 -3.44 -11.25 -3.48
CA VAL A 42 -2.98 -11.85 -4.75
C VAL A 42 -3.94 -12.88 -5.38
N TRP A 43 -5.06 -13.19 -4.72
CA TRP A 43 -6.11 -14.06 -5.27
C TRP A 43 -7.00 -13.35 -6.30
N HIS A 44 -6.91 -12.03 -6.43
CA HIS A 44 -7.64 -11.30 -7.47
C HIS A 44 -7.03 -11.49 -8.85
N PRO A 45 -7.81 -11.32 -9.94
CA PRO A 45 -7.28 -11.33 -11.30
C PRO A 45 -6.15 -10.32 -11.48
N HIS A 46 -5.13 -10.70 -12.25
CA HIS A 46 -3.96 -9.86 -12.52
C HIS A 46 -4.32 -8.45 -13.02
N ARG A 47 -5.34 -8.35 -13.89
CA ARG A 47 -5.83 -7.07 -14.39
C ARG A 47 -6.31 -6.15 -13.27
N THR A 48 -7.07 -6.67 -12.32
CA THR A 48 -7.55 -5.92 -11.15
C THR A 48 -6.38 -5.44 -10.30
N LEU A 49 -5.38 -6.30 -10.06
CA LEU A 49 -4.20 -5.92 -9.29
C LEU A 49 -3.39 -4.81 -9.98
N LEU A 50 -3.27 -4.84 -11.31
CA LEU A 50 -2.60 -3.79 -12.08
C LEU A 50 -3.35 -2.46 -12.04
N GLU A 51 -4.68 -2.48 -12.18
CA GLU A 51 -5.51 -1.28 -12.09
C GLU A 51 -5.38 -0.62 -10.72
N VAL A 52 -5.47 -1.41 -9.64
CA VAL A 52 -5.25 -0.94 -8.27
C VAL A 52 -3.84 -0.38 -8.09
N ALA A 53 -2.80 -1.09 -8.56
CA ALA A 53 -1.41 -0.64 -8.42
C ALA A 53 -1.18 0.71 -9.12
N ARG A 54 -1.80 0.94 -10.29
CA ARG A 54 -1.73 2.23 -10.99
C ARG A 54 -2.41 3.34 -10.20
N THR A 55 -3.60 3.10 -9.66
CA THR A 55 -4.26 4.09 -8.80
C THR A 55 -3.41 4.39 -7.57
N LEU A 56 -2.86 3.37 -6.89
CA LEU A 56 -1.99 3.58 -5.73
C LEU A 56 -0.74 4.40 -6.08
N ALA A 57 -0.12 4.17 -7.24
CA ALA A 57 1.03 4.95 -7.68
C ALA A 57 0.71 6.45 -7.86
N THR A 58 -0.54 6.82 -8.14
CA THR A 58 -0.97 8.24 -8.18
C THR A 58 -1.22 8.84 -6.80
N LEU A 59 -1.36 8.00 -5.78
CA LEU A 59 -1.62 8.42 -4.40
C LEU A 59 -0.38 8.40 -3.51
N THR A 60 0.69 7.77 -3.96
CA THR A 60 1.96 7.68 -3.24
C THR A 60 2.86 8.84 -3.55
N GLU A 61 3.60 9.30 -2.54
CA GLU A 61 4.66 10.29 -2.76
C GLU A 61 5.78 9.72 -3.65
N PRO A 62 6.46 10.55 -4.45
CA PRO A 62 7.61 10.12 -5.23
C PRO A 62 8.66 9.48 -4.32
N ARG A 63 9.03 8.24 -4.62
CA ARG A 63 10.08 7.54 -3.87
C ARG A 63 11.45 8.03 -4.34
N GLU A 64 12.21 8.65 -3.42
CA GLU A 64 13.65 8.84 -3.60
C GLU A 64 14.29 7.46 -3.89
N PRO A 65 15.08 7.32 -4.97
CA PRO A 65 15.72 6.06 -5.28
C PRO A 65 16.61 5.62 -4.11
N ARG A 66 16.45 4.38 -3.64
CA ARG A 66 17.37 3.81 -2.66
C ARG A 66 18.72 3.58 -3.34
N GLU A 67 19.79 4.14 -2.79
CA GLU A 67 21.16 3.74 -3.15
C GLU A 67 21.30 2.22 -2.88
N ALA A 68 21.87 1.53 -3.86
CA ALA A 68 21.95 0.06 -3.93
C ALA A 68 23.00 -0.53 -2.99
#